data_AF-A0AAD2BS29-F1
#
_entry.id   AF-A0AAD2BS29-F1
#
_cell.length_a   1.000
_cell.length_b   1.000
_cell.length_c   1.000
_cell.angle_alpha   90.00
_cell.angle_beta   90.00
_cell.angle_gamma   90.00
#
_symmetry.space_group_name_H-M   'P 1'
#
loop_
_entity.id
_entity.type
_entity.pdbx_description
1 polymer ?
#
loop_
_entity_poly.entity_id
_entity_poly.type
_entity_poly.pdbx_seq_one_letter_code
_entity_poly.pdbx_strand_id
1 'polypeptide(L)'
;MANWYGSARTNYVRLNDGVTVEALQEHLELIGADLEMWEKEIEGGLHVGFGAGDSDNGGFPCWLSPNIPDREADPEGFARLAKALQVPEDDLEGTDEAEFSWEQHIMPFVAEGEVLVAQEIGAEKLRYLTGHATAFIRRGETIQKVGVSIRDIYEEAAETFGVDATKIIEATY
;
A
#
# COMPACT_ATOMS: atom_id res chain seq x y z
N MET A 1 -15.22 -7.61 14.66
CA MET A 1 -14.27 -6.82 15.47
C MET A 1 -12.89 -7.38 15.21
N ALA A 2 -12.10 -6.67 14.41
CA ALA A 2 -10.70 -7.02 14.18
C ALA A 2 -9.94 -6.85 15.51
N ASN A 3 -9.32 -7.92 16.00
CA ASN A 3 -8.46 -7.86 17.19
C ASN A 3 -7.00 -7.56 16.81
N TRP A 4 -6.78 -6.96 15.64
CA TRP A 4 -5.45 -6.65 15.15
C TRP A 4 -5.14 -5.18 15.41
N TYR A 5 -3.96 -4.95 15.98
CA TYR A 5 -3.40 -3.63 16.24
C TYR A 5 -1.97 -3.61 15.74
N GLY A 6 -1.63 -2.60 14.96
CA GLY A 6 -0.31 -2.48 14.36
C GLY A 6 0.14 -1.05 14.17
N SER A 7 1.24 -0.95 13.44
CA SER A 7 1.85 0.29 13.00
C SER A 7 2.44 0.04 11.62
N ALA A 8 2.17 0.96 10.71
CA ALA A 8 2.65 0.90 9.35
C ALA A 8 3.36 2.20 8.96
N ARG A 9 4.43 2.07 8.19
CA ARG A 9 5.16 3.22 7.62
C ARG A 9 5.95 2.84 6.38
N THR A 10 6.31 3.85 5.59
CA THR A 10 7.26 3.73 4.50
C THR A 10 8.56 4.46 4.79
N ASN A 11 9.59 4.24 3.96
CA ASN A 11 10.65 5.24 3.78
C ASN A 11 10.16 6.42 2.94
N TYR A 12 10.99 7.46 2.87
CA TYR A 12 10.79 8.59 1.97
C TYR A 12 11.24 8.23 0.55
N VAL A 13 10.44 8.60 -0.45
CA VAL A 13 10.73 8.48 -1.88
C VAL A 13 10.46 9.78 -2.61
N ARG A 14 11.18 10.01 -3.71
CA ARG A 14 10.95 11.17 -4.57
C ARG A 14 9.76 10.94 -5.49
N LEU A 15 9.03 12.01 -5.80
CA LEU A 15 7.94 12.01 -6.79
C LEU A 15 8.47 12.22 -8.21
N ASN A 16 7.70 11.76 -9.20
CA ASN A 16 7.95 12.02 -10.61
C ASN A 16 8.07 13.51 -10.93
N ASP A 17 8.86 13.82 -11.95
CA ASP A 17 8.93 15.18 -12.48
C ASP A 17 7.53 15.66 -12.91
N GLY A 18 7.11 16.80 -12.36
CA GLY A 18 5.79 17.39 -12.62
C GLY A 18 4.65 16.86 -11.75
N VAL A 19 4.89 15.87 -10.88
CA VAL A 19 3.94 15.48 -9.84
C VAL A 19 4.19 16.34 -8.60
N THR A 20 3.14 17.00 -8.12
CA THR A 20 3.19 17.75 -6.85
C THR A 20 2.61 16.93 -5.71
N VAL A 21 2.90 17.34 -4.48
CA VAL A 21 2.33 16.70 -3.27
C VAL A 21 0.82 16.86 -3.25
N GLU A 22 0.32 18.03 -3.67
CA GLU A 22 -1.12 18.32 -3.73
C GLU A 22 -1.83 17.39 -4.73
N ALA A 23 -1.24 17.15 -5.90
CA ALA A 23 -1.80 16.23 -6.89
C ALA A 23 -1.89 14.78 -6.35
N LEU A 24 -0.91 14.38 -5.54
CA LEU A 24 -0.95 13.08 -4.86
C LEU A 24 -1.99 13.06 -3.72
N GLN A 25 -2.11 14.13 -2.93
CA GLN A 25 -3.16 14.24 -1.90
C GLN A 25 -4.56 14.17 -2.51
N GLU A 26 -4.82 14.93 -3.57
CA GLU A 26 -6.08 14.89 -4.32
C GLU A 26 -6.37 13.49 -4.87
N HIS A 27 -5.34 12.76 -5.31
CA HIS A 27 -5.49 11.37 -5.74
C HIS A 27 -5.89 10.45 -4.58
N LEU A 28 -5.22 10.54 -3.43
CA LEU A 28 -5.52 9.73 -2.24
C LEU A 28 -6.94 10.00 -1.73
N GLU A 29 -7.37 11.27 -1.70
CA GLU A 29 -8.72 11.66 -1.34
C GLU A 29 -9.76 11.13 -2.33
N LEU A 30 -9.47 11.22 -3.63
CA LEU A 30 -10.35 10.73 -4.69
C LEU A 30 -10.61 9.22 -4.54
N ILE A 31 -9.55 8.43 -4.34
CA ILE A 31 -9.68 6.98 -4.21
C ILE A 31 -10.13 6.56 -2.80
N GLY A 32 -10.24 7.48 -1.84
CA GLY A 32 -10.60 7.16 -0.46
C GLY A 32 -9.55 6.31 0.26
N ALA A 33 -8.27 6.59 0.03
CA ALA A 33 -7.17 5.91 0.71
C ALA A 33 -6.89 6.56 2.07
N ASP A 34 -7.03 5.78 3.14
CA ASP A 34 -6.68 6.21 4.50
C ASP A 34 -5.16 6.06 4.74
N LEU A 35 -4.40 7.03 4.27
CA LEU A 35 -2.95 7.12 4.43
C LEU A 35 -2.56 8.47 5.04
N GLU A 36 -1.74 8.43 6.09
CA GLU A 36 -1.00 9.62 6.51
C GLU A 36 0.15 9.86 5.52
N MET A 37 0.37 11.10 5.10
CA MET A 37 1.49 11.45 4.23
C MET A 37 2.38 12.51 4.88
N TRP A 38 3.70 12.29 4.82
CA TRP A 38 4.71 13.19 5.35
C TRP A 38 5.62 13.69 4.24
N GLU A 39 6.08 14.91 4.39
CA GLU A 39 7.03 15.55 3.48
C GLU A 39 8.39 15.72 4.15
N LYS A 40 9.45 15.60 3.35
CA LYS A 40 10.81 15.89 3.80
C LYS A 40 11.68 16.38 2.66
N GLU A 41 12.28 17.55 2.84
CA GLU A 41 13.31 18.05 1.93
C GLU A 41 14.66 17.40 2.26
N ILE A 42 15.27 16.76 1.26
CA ILE A 42 16.56 16.06 1.35
C ILE A 42 17.43 16.52 0.17
N GLU A 43 18.74 16.30 0.22
CA GLU A 43 19.61 16.49 -0.95
C GLU A 43 19.05 15.72 -2.16
N GLY A 44 18.76 16.43 -3.25
CA GLY A 44 18.09 15.88 -4.44
C GLY A 44 16.59 16.19 -4.55
N GLY A 45 15.98 16.86 -3.57
CA GLY A 45 14.64 17.45 -3.67
C GLY A 45 13.66 16.99 -2.59
N LEU A 46 12.38 17.28 -2.83
CA LEU A 46 11.27 16.90 -1.95
C LEU A 46 11.01 15.39 -2.05
N HIS A 47 10.85 14.75 -0.89
CA HIS A 47 10.47 13.35 -0.78
C HIS A 47 9.22 13.22 0.08
N VAL A 48 8.43 12.18 -0.19
CA VAL A 48 7.22 11.83 0.55
C VAL A 48 7.37 10.47 1.20
N GLY A 49 6.81 10.30 2.40
CA GLY A 49 6.63 9.02 3.08
C GLY A 49 5.20 8.86 3.52
N PHE A 50 4.78 7.63 3.78
CA PHE A 50 3.41 7.30 4.16
C PHE A 50 3.37 6.53 5.48
N GLY A 51 2.32 6.78 6.26
CA GLY A 51 1.96 6.05 7.46
C GLY A 51 0.56 5.44 7.32
N ALA A 52 0.21 4.57 8.26
CA ALA A 52 -1.20 4.26 8.49
C ALA A 52 -1.97 5.56 8.77
N GLY A 53 -3.16 5.71 8.17
CA GLY A 53 -4.05 6.82 8.47
C GLY A 53 -4.72 6.68 9.85
N ASP A 54 -5.90 7.26 10.02
CA ASP A 54 -6.61 7.29 11.32
C ASP A 54 -7.43 6.01 11.58
N SER A 55 -7.20 4.94 10.81
CA SER A 55 -7.83 3.65 11.08
C SER A 55 -7.46 3.13 12.49
N ASP A 56 -8.46 2.64 13.21
CA ASP A 56 -8.34 2.10 14.58
C ASP A 56 -7.33 0.94 14.73
N ASN A 57 -6.85 0.39 13.61
CA ASN A 57 -6.00 -0.80 13.57
C ASN A 57 -4.52 -0.48 13.33
N GLY A 58 -4.15 0.72 12.83
CA GLY A 58 -2.77 1.14 12.59
C GLY A 58 -2.04 0.44 11.43
N GLY A 59 -2.78 -0.20 10.52
CA GLY A 59 -2.28 -0.84 9.31
C GLY A 59 -2.41 0.05 8.07
N PHE A 60 -1.81 -0.35 6.96
CA PHE A 60 -2.11 0.27 5.68
C PHE A 60 -3.51 -0.15 5.19
N PRO A 61 -4.19 0.68 4.37
CA PRO A 61 -5.47 0.30 3.81
C PRO A 61 -5.31 -0.96 2.96
N CYS A 62 -6.16 -1.96 3.19
CA CYS A 62 -6.36 -3.07 2.25
C CYS A 62 -7.56 -2.80 1.33
N TRP A 63 -8.49 -1.98 1.82
CA TRP A 63 -9.67 -1.53 1.11
C TRP A 63 -9.70 -0.02 1.08
N LEU A 64 -10.18 0.49 -0.03
CA LEU A 64 -10.44 1.88 -0.32
C LEU A 64 -11.93 2.12 -0.14
N SER A 65 -12.28 3.30 0.36
CA SER A 65 -13.67 3.76 0.46
C SER A 65 -13.86 5.00 -0.42
N PRO A 66 -13.82 4.82 -1.75
CA PRO A 66 -13.87 5.93 -2.69
C PRO A 66 -15.21 6.65 -2.60
N ASN A 67 -15.18 7.98 -2.77
CA ASN A 67 -16.42 8.75 -2.91
C ASN A 67 -16.94 8.63 -4.34
N ILE A 68 -17.74 7.59 -4.60
CA ILE A 68 -18.23 7.26 -5.95
C ILE A 68 -19.30 8.28 -6.37
N PRO A 69 -19.06 9.09 -7.40
CA PRO A 69 -20.06 10.04 -7.89
C PRO A 69 -21.24 9.30 -8.51
N ASP A 70 -22.42 9.91 -8.51
CA ASP A 70 -23.53 9.42 -9.31
C ASP A 70 -23.16 9.56 -10.80
N ARG A 71 -23.16 8.43 -11.54
CA ARG A 71 -22.72 8.37 -12.95
C ARG A 71 -23.55 9.28 -13.87
N GLU A 72 -24.85 9.43 -13.59
CA GLU A 72 -25.73 10.30 -14.40
C GLU A 72 -25.52 11.78 -14.06
N ALA A 73 -25.28 12.10 -12.77
CA ALA A 73 -25.10 13.47 -12.33
C ALA A 73 -23.68 14.03 -12.60
N ASP A 74 -22.65 13.20 -12.50
CA ASP A 74 -21.23 13.55 -12.72
C ASP A 74 -20.48 12.44 -13.48
N PRO A 75 -20.72 12.32 -14.80
CA PRO A 75 -20.07 11.29 -15.61
C PRO A 75 -18.54 11.48 -15.72
N GLU A 76 -18.06 12.73 -15.65
CA GLU A 76 -16.61 13.02 -15.73
C GLU A 76 -15.89 12.63 -14.44
N GLY A 77 -16.46 12.95 -13.28
CA GLY A 77 -15.96 12.51 -11.99
C GLY A 77 -15.96 10.99 -11.85
N PHE A 78 -17.03 10.33 -12.33
CA PHE A 78 -17.12 8.87 -12.35
C PHE A 78 -16.02 8.24 -13.21
N ALA A 79 -15.84 8.70 -14.45
CA ALA A 79 -14.77 8.22 -15.33
C ALA A 79 -13.36 8.49 -14.77
N ARG A 80 -13.17 9.64 -14.12
CA ARG A 80 -11.91 10.00 -13.45
C ARG A 80 -11.60 9.03 -12.31
N LEU A 81 -12.59 8.69 -11.49
CA LEU A 81 -12.43 7.73 -10.38
C LEU A 81 -12.14 6.32 -10.89
N ALA A 82 -12.89 5.83 -11.89
CA ALA A 82 -12.66 4.53 -12.51
C ALA A 82 -11.22 4.41 -13.04
N LYS A 83 -10.73 5.47 -13.70
CA LYS A 83 -9.34 5.55 -14.16
C LYS A 83 -8.34 5.54 -13.00
N ALA A 84 -8.61 6.28 -11.91
CA ALA A 84 -7.74 6.36 -10.74
C ALA A 84 -7.61 5.00 -10.02
N LEU A 85 -8.71 4.26 -9.92
CA LEU A 85 -8.77 2.89 -9.37
C LEU A 85 -8.31 1.81 -10.36
N GLN A 86 -8.06 2.18 -11.62
CA GLN A 86 -7.69 1.27 -12.71
C GLN A 86 -8.71 0.14 -12.95
N VAL A 87 -10.00 0.43 -12.80
CA VAL A 87 -11.12 -0.50 -13.05
C VAL A 87 -12.00 -0.02 -14.21
N PRO A 88 -12.68 -0.93 -14.92
CA PRO A 88 -13.76 -0.54 -15.84
C PRO A 88 -14.85 0.26 -15.12
N GLU A 89 -15.44 1.25 -15.81
CA GLU A 89 -16.56 2.04 -15.28
C GLU A 89 -17.73 1.16 -14.80
N ASP A 90 -18.03 0.08 -15.53
CA ASP A 90 -19.14 -0.81 -15.19
C ASP A 90 -18.85 -1.65 -13.93
N ASP A 91 -17.58 -1.85 -13.56
CA ASP A 91 -17.18 -2.52 -12.32
C ASP A 91 -17.21 -1.58 -11.10
N LEU A 92 -17.16 -0.26 -11.35
CA LEU A 92 -17.32 0.78 -10.32
C LEU A 92 -18.81 1.02 -9.99
N GLU A 93 -19.72 0.70 -10.91
CA GLU A 93 -21.14 0.95 -10.71
C GLU A 93 -21.73 0.00 -9.66
N GLY A 94 -22.20 0.56 -8.54
CA GLY A 94 -22.81 -0.19 -7.45
C GLY A 94 -21.83 -0.88 -6.49
N THR A 95 -20.51 -0.62 -6.63
CA THR A 95 -19.54 -0.91 -5.56
C THR A 95 -19.50 0.23 -4.54
N ASP A 96 -19.03 -0.04 -3.33
CA ASP A 96 -18.74 0.94 -2.27
C ASP A 96 -17.29 0.83 -1.77
N GLU A 97 -16.55 -0.18 -2.22
CA GLU A 97 -15.16 -0.45 -1.84
C GLU A 97 -14.33 -0.84 -3.07
N ALA A 98 -13.01 -0.61 -2.99
CA ALA A 98 -12.03 -1.10 -3.96
C ALA A 98 -10.78 -1.63 -3.25
N GLU A 99 -10.05 -2.56 -3.86
CA GLU A 99 -8.81 -3.08 -3.27
C GLU A 99 -7.68 -2.06 -3.38
N PHE A 100 -6.91 -1.86 -2.31
CA PHE A 100 -5.72 -1.01 -2.36
C PHE A 100 -4.48 -1.80 -2.83
N SER A 101 -3.78 -1.28 -3.83
CA SER A 101 -2.44 -1.70 -4.23
C SER A 101 -1.46 -0.53 -4.26
N TRP A 102 -0.26 -0.74 -3.71
CA TRP A 102 0.86 0.20 -3.83
C TRP A 102 1.26 0.41 -5.29
N GLU A 103 1.28 -0.66 -6.08
CA GLU A 103 1.65 -0.64 -7.50
C GLU A 103 0.69 0.19 -8.34
N GLN A 104 -0.61 0.11 -8.04
CA GLN A 104 -1.63 0.80 -8.82
C GLN A 104 -1.83 2.25 -8.37
N HIS A 105 -1.80 2.51 -7.06
CA HIS A 105 -2.24 3.80 -6.53
C HIS A 105 -1.09 4.72 -6.12
N ILE A 106 0.09 4.21 -5.82
CA ILE A 106 1.22 5.02 -5.32
C ILE A 106 2.40 5.04 -6.28
N MET A 107 2.85 3.87 -6.73
CA MET A 107 4.03 3.75 -7.59
C MET A 107 3.97 4.52 -8.92
N PRO A 108 2.80 4.82 -9.52
CA PRO A 108 2.75 5.72 -10.69
C PRO A 108 3.20 7.15 -10.38
N PHE A 109 3.15 7.59 -9.12
CA PHE A 109 3.60 8.92 -8.68
C PHE A 109 5.06 8.94 -8.23
N VAL A 110 5.62 7.78 -7.85
CA VAL A 110 7.01 7.63 -7.40
C VAL A 110 7.97 7.73 -8.58
N ALA A 111 9.06 8.50 -8.44
CA ALA A 111 10.07 8.68 -9.47
C ALA A 111 10.70 7.34 -9.89
N GLU A 112 11.02 7.23 -11.19
CA GLU A 112 11.65 6.01 -11.71
C GLU A 112 12.98 5.71 -11.02
N GLY A 113 13.20 4.44 -10.68
CA GLY A 113 14.39 3.98 -9.97
C GLY A 113 14.40 4.20 -8.46
N GLU A 114 13.48 4.99 -7.90
CA GLU A 114 13.29 5.09 -6.45
C GLU A 114 12.68 3.81 -5.88
N VAL A 115 13.10 3.45 -4.67
CA VAL A 115 12.61 2.26 -3.97
C VAL A 115 11.72 2.68 -2.82
N LEU A 116 10.44 2.32 -2.91
CA LEU A 116 9.47 2.45 -1.81
C LEU A 116 9.44 1.15 -1.02
N VAL A 117 9.68 1.22 0.28
CA VAL A 117 9.59 0.11 1.23
C VAL A 117 8.42 0.40 2.15
N ALA A 118 7.35 -0.39 2.05
CA ALA A 118 6.21 -0.36 2.95
C ALA A 118 6.39 -1.46 4.00
N GLN A 119 6.39 -1.07 5.28
CA GLN A 119 6.48 -2.00 6.41
C GLN A 119 5.23 -1.88 7.26
N GLU A 120 4.67 -3.03 7.61
CA GLU A 120 3.58 -3.16 8.57
C GLU A 120 3.93 -4.22 9.60
N ILE A 121 3.69 -3.91 10.87
CA ILE A 121 3.81 -4.84 11.99
C ILE A 121 2.63 -4.66 12.92
N GLY A 122 2.10 -5.76 13.44
CA GLY A 122 1.05 -5.71 14.44
C GLY A 122 0.94 -7.00 15.22
N ALA A 123 -0.12 -7.10 16.00
CA ALA A 123 -0.41 -8.27 16.80
C ALA A 123 -1.89 -8.61 16.73
N GLU A 124 -2.20 -9.89 16.53
CA GLU A 124 -3.55 -10.38 16.78
C GLU A 124 -3.74 -10.64 18.27
N LYS A 125 -4.87 -10.15 18.81
CA LYS A 125 -5.29 -10.31 20.22
C LYS A 125 -4.23 -9.80 21.21
N LEU A 126 -3.35 -8.90 20.76
CA LEU A 126 -2.16 -8.43 21.51
C LEU A 126 -1.21 -9.57 21.96
N ARG A 127 -1.20 -10.69 21.25
CA ARG A 127 -0.42 -11.89 21.63
C ARG A 127 0.47 -12.42 20.51
N TYR A 128 -0.04 -12.38 19.28
CA TYR A 128 0.61 -13.03 18.16
C TYR A 128 1.13 -11.98 17.18
N LEU A 129 2.43 -11.74 17.23
CA LEU A 129 3.10 -10.78 16.36
C LEU A 129 3.07 -11.26 14.92
N THR A 130 2.65 -10.38 14.03
CA THR A 130 2.71 -10.56 12.58
C THR A 130 3.26 -9.30 11.95
N GLY A 131 3.88 -9.44 10.79
CA GLY A 131 4.38 -8.30 10.05
C GLY A 131 4.90 -8.72 8.69
N HIS A 132 4.92 -7.75 7.79
CA HIS A 132 5.47 -7.91 6.47
C HIS A 132 6.13 -6.60 6.04
N ALA A 133 7.14 -6.71 5.19
CA ALA A 133 7.73 -5.56 4.52
C ALA A 133 7.81 -5.86 3.03
N THR A 134 7.35 -4.92 2.21
CA THR A 134 7.40 -5.03 0.75
C THR A 134 8.12 -3.84 0.17
N ALA A 135 9.14 -4.10 -0.64
CA ALA A 135 9.82 -3.09 -1.43
C ALA A 135 9.28 -3.09 -2.87
N PHE A 136 9.13 -1.91 -3.43
CA PHE A 136 8.64 -1.65 -4.79
C PHE A 136 9.63 -0.77 -5.53
N ILE A 137 9.84 -1.04 -6.81
CA ILE A 137 10.64 -0.20 -7.70
C ILE A 137 9.97 -0.13 -9.07
N ARG A 138 9.87 1.07 -9.64
CA ARG A 138 9.38 1.28 -10.99
C ARG A 138 10.55 1.40 -11.97
N ARG A 139 10.46 0.67 -13.09
CA ARG A 139 11.40 0.69 -14.23
C ARG A 139 10.58 0.81 -15.52
N GLY A 140 10.54 2.01 -16.09
CA GLY A 140 9.61 2.38 -17.15
C GLY A 140 8.16 2.14 -16.74
N GLU A 141 7.45 1.31 -17.51
CA GLU A 141 6.05 0.92 -17.27
C GLU A 141 5.91 -0.28 -16.31
N THR A 142 7.02 -0.94 -15.96
CA THR A 142 6.99 -2.13 -15.10
C THR A 142 7.27 -1.77 -13.64
N ILE A 143 6.45 -2.30 -12.74
CA ILE A 143 6.67 -2.23 -11.29
C ILE A 143 7.09 -3.62 -10.81
N GLN A 144 8.24 -3.68 -10.13
CA GLN A 144 8.74 -4.90 -9.50
C GLN A 144 8.58 -4.77 -8.00
N LYS A 145 8.31 -5.90 -7.33
CA LYS A 145 8.23 -5.96 -5.87
C LYS A 145 8.97 -7.16 -5.29
N VAL A 146 9.46 -7.00 -4.07
CA VAL A 146 10.00 -8.08 -3.24
C VAL A 146 9.46 -7.91 -1.83
N GLY A 147 8.99 -9.00 -1.25
CA GLY A 147 8.42 -9.03 0.11
C GLY A 147 9.26 -9.89 1.04
N VAL A 148 9.19 -9.58 2.33
CA VAL A 148 9.71 -10.43 3.41
C VAL A 148 8.72 -10.45 4.56
N SER A 149 8.63 -11.61 5.20
CA SER A 149 7.73 -11.96 6.30
C SER A 149 8.40 -12.99 7.20
N ILE A 150 7.71 -13.45 8.25
CA ILE A 150 8.19 -14.55 9.08
C ILE A 150 8.38 -15.87 8.29
N ARG A 151 7.64 -16.04 7.19
CA ARG A 151 7.73 -17.25 6.35
C ARG A 151 9.12 -17.41 5.75
N ASP A 152 9.73 -16.31 5.32
CA ASP A 152 11.08 -16.30 4.77
C ASP A 152 12.12 -16.81 5.78
N ILE A 153 11.89 -16.58 7.07
CA ILE A 153 12.74 -17.15 8.14
C ILE A 153 12.55 -18.65 8.28
N TYR A 154 11.33 -19.18 8.11
CA TYR A 154 11.12 -20.63 8.14
C TYR A 154 11.79 -21.32 6.94
N GLU A 155 11.71 -20.71 5.77
CA GLU A 155 12.36 -21.20 4.55
C GLU A 155 13.90 -21.15 4.70
N GLU A 156 14.45 -20.03 5.18
CA GLU A 156 15.88 -19.87 5.46
C GLU A 156 16.39 -20.86 6.52
N ALA A 157 15.61 -21.10 7.58
CA ALA A 157 15.96 -22.04 8.64
C ALA A 157 15.97 -23.50 8.14
N ALA A 158 15.00 -23.87 7.30
CA ALA A 158 14.94 -25.19 6.68
C ALA A 158 16.20 -25.46 5.84
N GLU A 159 16.58 -24.50 5.00
CA GLU A 159 17.79 -24.58 4.18
C GLU A 159 19.06 -24.63 5.05
N THR A 160 19.23 -23.66 5.95
CA THR A 160 20.44 -23.51 6.77
C THR A 160 20.69 -24.71 7.67
N PHE A 161 19.63 -25.29 8.25
CA PHE A 161 19.76 -26.41 9.18
C PHE A 161 19.59 -27.78 8.52
N GLY A 162 19.32 -27.83 7.20
CA GLY A 162 19.08 -29.09 6.48
C GLY A 162 17.85 -29.84 6.99
N VAL A 163 16.83 -29.11 7.42
CA VAL A 163 15.56 -29.66 7.91
C VAL A 163 14.51 -29.49 6.82
N ASP A 164 13.65 -30.49 6.65
CA ASP A 164 12.49 -30.41 5.76
C ASP A 164 11.54 -29.29 6.24
N ALA A 165 11.29 -28.28 5.41
CA ALA A 165 10.45 -27.14 5.74
C ALA A 165 9.05 -27.55 6.19
N THR A 166 8.50 -28.65 5.67
CA THR A 166 7.18 -29.17 6.07
C THR A 166 7.13 -29.69 7.51
N LYS A 167 8.31 -29.89 8.14
CA LYS A 167 8.45 -30.28 9.54
C LYS A 167 8.59 -29.08 10.48
N ILE A 168 8.79 -27.89 9.94
CA ILE A 168 8.70 -26.65 10.72
C ILE A 168 7.21 -26.31 10.80
N ILE A 169 6.58 -26.67 11.92
CA ILE A 169 5.15 -26.46 12.11
C ILE A 169 4.91 -25.00 12.52
N GLU A 170 4.38 -24.23 11.58
CA GLU A 170 4.04 -22.82 11.80
C GLU A 170 2.92 -22.69 12.85
N ALA A 171 3.04 -21.67 13.71
CA ALA A 171 1.96 -21.30 14.61
C ALA A 171 0.91 -20.48 13.86
N THR A 172 -0.18 -21.13 13.44
CA THR A 172 -1.36 -20.47 12.83
C THR A 172 -2.43 -20.20 13.90
N TYR A 173 -3.02 -19.01 13.94
CA TYR A 173 -3.95 -18.57 14.99
C TYR A 173 -5.16 -17.80 14.46
#